data_AF-A0A2U3R476-F1
#
_entry.id   AF-A0A2U3R476-F1
#
_cell.length_a   1.000
_cell.length_b   1.000
_cell.length_c   1.000
_cell.angle_alpha   90.00
_cell.angle_beta   90.00
_cell.angle_gamma   90.00
#
_symmetry.space_group_name_H-M   'P 1'
#
loop_
_entity.id
_entity.type
_entity.pdbx_description
1 polymer ?
#
loop_
_entity_poly.entity_id
_entity_poly.type
_entity_poly.pdbx_seq_one_letter_code
_entity_poly.pdbx_strand_id
1 'polypeptide(L)' 'MLIYREEYYLSRSEPDPGTREHIEWKARQNKCYNTAEIIVAKHRNGPVGTVKLHYNSRYSKFGNIVKNSHQS' A
#
# COMPACT_ATOMS: atom_id res chain seq x y z
N MET A 1 -10.19 4.86 12.49
CA MET A 1 -9.80 4.22 11.21
C MET A 1 -8.79 5.13 10.55
N LEU A 2 -7.65 4.59 10.11
CA LEU A 2 -6.59 5.33 9.44
C LEU A 2 -6.30 4.66 8.09
N ILE A 3 -6.05 5.46 7.05
CA ILE A 3 -5.65 4.99 5.73
C ILE A 3 -4.19 5.39 5.53
N TYR A 4 -3.32 4.39 5.37
CA TYR A 4 -1.90 4.58 5.10
C TYR A 4 -1.59 4.16 3.66
N ARG A 5 -0.90 5.02 2.92
CA ARG A 5 -0.51 4.81 1.52
C ARG A 5 0.98 5.09 1.37
N GLU A 6 1.80 4.05 1.46
CA GLU A 6 3.26 4.18 1.35
C GLU A 6 3.69 4.79 0.01
N GLU A 7 3.06 4.38 -1.10
CA GLU A 7 3.25 4.93 -2.46
C GLU A 7 3.14 6.47 -2.50
N TYR A 8 2.19 7.04 -1.75
CA TYR A 8 1.97 8.50 -1.72
C TYR A 8 3.17 9.25 -1.12
N TYR A 9 3.88 8.64 -0.18
CA TYR A 9 5.05 9.24 0.45
C TYR A 9 6.33 8.95 -0.34
N LEU A 10 6.48 7.72 -0.85
CA LEU A 10 7.64 7.34 -1.66
C LEU A 10 7.72 8.13 -2.96
N SER A 11 6.59 8.37 -3.64
CA SER A 11 6.56 9.16 -4.87
C SER A 11 7.08 10.60 -4.71
N ARG A 12 7.11 11.13 -3.48
CA ARG A 12 7.64 12.48 -3.18
C ARG A 12 9.12 12.49 -2.79
N SER A 13 9.73 11.32 -2.65
CA SER A 13 11.11 11.13 -2.20
C SER A 13 11.94 10.45 -3.28
N GLU A 14 11.68 10.76 -4.56
CA GLU A 14 12.40 10.20 -5.70
C GLU A 14 13.87 10.66 -5.69
N PRO A 15 14.85 9.73 -5.59
CA PRO A 15 16.28 10.07 -5.64
C PRO A 15 16.74 10.36 -7.07
N ASP A 16 17.95 10.92 -7.21
CA ASP A 16 18.53 11.21 -8.53
C ASP A 16 18.62 9.94 -9.41
N PRO A 17 18.19 10.01 -10.68
CA PRO A 17 18.27 8.89 -11.60
C PRO A 17 19.71 8.37 -11.77
N GLY A 18 19.85 7.05 -11.86
CA GLY A 18 21.15 6.39 -12.08
C GLY A 18 21.95 6.10 -10.81
N THR A 19 21.49 6.57 -9.65
CA THR A 19 22.06 6.22 -8.34
C THR A 19 21.61 4.83 -7.88
N ARG A 20 22.34 4.27 -6.91
CA ARG A 20 21.92 3.02 -6.25
C ARG A 20 20.64 3.22 -5.44
N GLU A 21 20.47 4.37 -4.79
CA GLU A 21 19.24 4.70 -4.06
C GLU A 21 18.02 4.69 -4.98
N HIS A 22 18.14 5.18 -6.22
CA HIS A 22 17.03 5.18 -7.17
C HIS A 22 16.58 3.75 -7.55
N ILE A 23 17.50 2.78 -7.62
CA ILE A 23 17.17 1.36 -7.86
C ILE A 23 16.37 0.80 -6.68
N GLU A 24 16.83 1.05 -5.46
CA GLU A 24 16.15 0.60 -4.24
C GLU A 24 14.78 1.27 -4.07
N TRP A 25 14.70 2.58 -4.34
CA TRP A 25 13.46 3.34 -4.32
C TRP A 25 12.44 2.78 -5.32
N LYS A 26 12.87 2.50 -6.55
CA LYS A 26 12.02 1.89 -7.58
C LYS A 26 11.50 0.52 -7.14
N ALA A 27 12.36 -0.30 -6.52
CA ALA A 27 11.96 -1.59 -5.97
C ALA A 27 10.92 -1.45 -4.84
N ARG A 28 11.03 -0.43 -3.99
CA ARG A 28 10.03 -0.14 -2.94
C ARG A 28 8.72 0.38 -3.53
N GLN A 29 8.77 1.32 -4.48
CA GLN A 29 7.62 1.80 -5.24
C GLN A 29 6.83 0.64 -5.86
N ASN A 30 7.51 -0.28 -6.54
CA ASN A 30 6.86 -1.44 -7.15
C ASN A 30 6.17 -2.35 -6.12
N LYS A 31 6.71 -2.47 -4.89
CA LYS A 31 6.11 -3.29 -3.82
C LYS A 31 4.85 -2.66 -3.24
N CYS A 32 4.78 -1.33 -3.14
CA CYS A 32 3.64 -0.61 -2.57
C CYS A 32 2.66 -0.09 -3.62
N TYR A 33 2.95 -0.28 -4.91
CA TYR A 33 2.15 0.24 -6.01
C TYR A 33 0.67 -0.14 -5.87
N ASN A 34 -0.22 0.83 -6.06
CA ASN A 34 -1.66 0.67 -5.95
C ASN A 34 -2.13 -0.07 -4.68
N THR A 35 -1.39 0.03 -3.57
CA THR A 35 -1.74 -0.64 -2.30
C THR A 35 -2.03 0.39 -1.22
N ALA A 36 -3.08 0.17 -0.44
CA ALA A 36 -3.39 0.94 0.74
C ALA A 36 -3.62 0.02 1.94
N GLU A 37 -3.12 0.45 3.10
CA GLU A 37 -3.34 -0.19 4.39
C GLU A 37 -4.44 0.55 5.14
N ILE A 38 -5.53 -0.16 5.45
CA ILE A 38 -6.61 0.33 6.30
C ILE A 38 -6.39 -0.20 7.70
N ILE A 39 -6.09 0.70 8.63
CA ILE A 39 -5.80 0.38 10.03
C ILE A 39 -7.07 0.62 10.85
N VAL A 40 -7.66 -0.46 11.32
CA VAL A 40 -8.82 -0.49 12.21
C VAL A 40 -8.31 -0.54 13.65
N ALA A 41 -7.94 0.62 14.20
CA ALA A 41 -7.40 0.72 15.56
C ALA A 41 -8.45 0.51 16.68
N LYS A 42 -9.74 0.64 16.38
CA LYS A 42 -10.83 0.45 17.34
C LYS A 42 -12.02 -0.18 16.67
N HIS A 43 -12.50 -1.28 17.27
CA HIS A 43 -13.72 -1.96 16.89
C HIS A 43 -14.45 -2.37 18.18
N ARG A 44 -15.69 -1.91 18.38
CA ARG A 44 -16.38 -2.02 19.69
C ARG A 44 -16.68 -3.48 20.07
N ASN A 45 -17.06 -4.30 19.10
CA ASN A 45 -17.57 -5.66 19.30
C ASN A 45 -16.87 -6.67 18.37
N GLY A 46 -15.55 -6.63 18.29
CA GLY A 46 -14.81 -7.52 17.38
C GLY A 46 -13.38 -7.06 17.12
N PRO A 47 -12.69 -7.71 16.18
CA PRO A 47 -11.25 -7.58 16.04
C PRO A 47 -10.82 -6.22 15.48
N VAL A 48 -9.66 -5.78 15.95
CA VAL A 48 -8.86 -4.71 15.34
C VAL A 48 -7.83 -5.32 14.40
N GLY A 49 -7.25 -4.51 13.51
CA GLY A 49 -6.18 -4.98 12.63
C GLY A 49 -5.96 -4.08 11.43
N THR A 50 -5.05 -4.53 10.55
CA THR A 50 -4.73 -3.86 9.31
C THR A 50 -5.16 -4.71 8.13
N VAL A 51 -5.90 -4.11 7.19
CA VAL A 51 -6.34 -4.74 5.96
C VAL A 51 -5.64 -4.08 4.78
N LYS A 52 -4.99 -4.87 3.93
CA LYS A 52 -4.41 -4.42 2.66
C LYS A 52 -5.45 -4.50 1.56
N LEU A 53 -5.70 -3.38 0.89
CA LEU A 53 -6.59 -3.28 -0.27
C LEU A 53 -5.86 -2.69 -1.46
N HIS A 54 -6.35 -3.00 -2.65
CA HIS A 54 -5.94 -2.34 -3.87
C HIS A 54 -6.54 -0.92 -3.88
N TYR A 55 -5.74 0.07 -4.26
CA TYR A 55 -6.15 1.46 -4.32
C TYR A 55 -5.90 2.01 -5.72
N ASN A 56 -6.97 2.46 -6.37
CA ASN A 56 -6.90 3.16 -7.64
C ASN A 56 -6.82 4.67 -7.38
N SER A 57 -5.65 5.25 -7.61
CA SER A 57 -5.36 6.66 -7.35
C SER A 57 -6.16 7.62 -8.25
N ARG A 58 -6.43 7.23 -9.50
CA ARG A 58 -7.20 8.04 -10.47
C ARG A 58 -8.64 8.30 -10.01
N TYR A 59 -9.25 7.31 -9.35
CA TYR A 59 -10.65 7.39 -8.92
C TYR A 59 -10.83 7.45 -7.40
N SER A 60 -9.73 7.51 -6.65
CA SER A 60 -9.72 7.38 -5.18
C SER A 60 -10.57 6.21 -4.68
N LYS A 61 -10.46 5.06 -5.35
CA LYS A 61 -11.34 3.91 -5.16
C LYS A 61 -10.58 2.71 -4.60
N PHE A 62 -11.15 2.06 -3.60
CA PHE A 62 -10.64 0.81 -3.04
C PHE A 62 -11.22 -0.40 -3.79
N GLY A 63 -10.39 -1.42 -3.97
CA GLY A 63 -10.77 -2.73 -4.48
C GLY A 63 -10.13 -3.83 -3.64
N ASN A 64 -10.69 -5.03 -3.70
CA ASN A 64 -10.09 -6.18 -3.04
C ASN A 64 -8.81 -6.59 -3.78
N ILE A 65 -7.74 -6.84 -3.02
CA ILE A 65 -6.58 -7.55 -3.58
C ILE A 65 -7.02 -9.00 -3.77
N VAL A 66 -6.90 -9.54 -4.98
CA VAL A 66 -7.08 -10.98 -5.19
C VAL A 66 -5.92 -11.68 -4.49
N LYS A 67 -6.15 -12.14 -3.27
CA LYS A 67 -5.29 -13.16 -2.67
C LYS A 67 -5.70 -14.47 -3.32
N ASN A 68 -4.84 -15.06 -4.15
CA ASN A 68 -5.00 -16.46 -4.55
C ASN A 68 -4.84 -17.32 -3.29
N SER A 69 -5.90 -17.45 -2.49
CA SER A 69 -5.98 -18.36 -1.37
C SER A 69 -6.26 -19.77 -1.87
N HIS A 70 -5.34 -20.30 -2.68
CA HIS A 70 -5.23 -21.72 -3.03
C HIS A 70 -3.77 -22.12 -2.90
N GLN A 71 -3.38 -22.43 -1.68
CA GLN A 71 -2.27 -23.33 -1.44
C GLN A 71 -2.63 -24.16 -0.22
N SER A 72 -3.33 -25.26 -0.50
CA SER A 72 -3.44 -26.42 0.40
C SER A 72 -2.09 -27.13 0.50
#